data_AF-A0A519C9T2-F1
#
_entry.id   AF-A0A519C9T2-F1
#
_cell.length_a   1.000
_cell.length_b   1.000
_cell.length_c   1.000
_cell.angle_alpha   90.00
_cell.angle_beta   90.00
_cell.angle_gamma   90.00
#
_symmetry.space_group_name_H-M   'P 1'
#
loop_
_entity.id
_entity.type
_entity.pdbx_description
1 polymer ?
#
loop_
_entity_poly.entity_id
_entity_poly.type
_entity_poly.pdbx_seq_one_letter_code
_entity_poly.pdbx_strand_id
1 'polypeptide(L)'
;MLPDSRDSRITEGPRLPSPPQPRRRGSLEFYEWILLILLLGSLGLAVATSYTLDPDNVGIKEDVDFVEAWTLPIFFFLVLVMFDYFASKRYGDFNKEILAQWKEDKIQFMKMFTEDARRKYDKNNDDKISNEELKNND
;
A
#
# COMPACT_ATOMS: atom_id res chain seq x y z
N MET A 1 -23.02 -3.58 32.66
CA MET A 1 -21.70 -3.23 33.22
C MET A 1 -20.66 -3.91 32.38
N LEU A 2 -19.92 -3.15 31.56
CA LEU A 2 -18.82 -3.72 30.78
C LEU A 2 -17.66 -4.06 31.73
N PRO A 3 -16.96 -5.18 31.49
CA PRO A 3 -15.88 -5.62 32.36
C PRO A 3 -14.69 -4.64 32.31
N ASP A 4 -14.08 -4.51 33.48
CA ASP A 4 -13.00 -3.61 33.86
C ASP A 4 -11.92 -3.41 32.79
N SER A 5 -11.47 -2.15 32.72
CA SER A 5 -10.20 -1.69 32.20
C SER A 5 -9.05 -2.48 32.82
N ARG A 6 -8.83 -3.69 32.32
CA ARG A 6 -7.65 -4.49 32.60
C ARG A 6 -6.42 -3.67 32.25
N ASP A 7 -5.60 -3.45 33.27
CA ASP A 7 -4.18 -3.14 33.21
C ASP A 7 -3.75 -1.79 32.61
N SER A 8 -3.95 -0.74 33.39
CA SER A 8 -3.13 0.48 33.33
C SER A 8 -1.67 0.28 33.76
N ARG A 9 -1.25 -0.96 34.08
CA ARG A 9 0.14 -1.31 34.39
C ARG A 9 0.93 -1.83 33.17
N ILE A 10 0.28 -2.10 32.04
CA ILE A 10 0.97 -2.51 30.79
C ILE A 10 1.35 -1.27 29.93
N THR A 11 1.08 -0.05 30.41
CA THR A 11 1.37 1.19 29.66
C THR A 11 2.79 1.73 29.79
N GLU A 12 3.65 1.13 30.62
CA GLU A 12 5.04 1.58 30.83
C GLU A 12 6.08 0.86 29.97
N GLY A 13 5.64 0.16 28.91
CA GLY A 13 6.53 -0.36 27.88
C GLY A 13 6.76 0.65 26.75
N PRO A 14 7.96 0.71 26.15
CA PRO A 14 8.23 1.53 24.97
C PRO A 14 7.19 1.24 23.87
N ARG A 15 6.35 2.21 23.53
CA ARG A 15 5.36 2.06 22.47
C ARG A 15 6.09 2.11 21.13
N LEU A 16 6.26 0.95 20.50
CA LEU A 16 6.82 0.84 19.15
C LEU A 16 6.15 1.87 18.23
N PRO A 17 6.91 2.51 17.31
CA PRO A 17 6.34 3.45 16.37
C PRO A 17 5.24 2.74 15.59
N SER A 18 4.05 3.35 15.59
CA SER A 18 2.93 2.86 14.81
C SER A 18 3.39 2.73 13.35
N PRO A 19 2.97 1.68 12.62
CA PRO A 19 3.32 1.54 11.22
C PRO A 19 2.94 2.84 10.47
N PRO A 20 3.82 3.34 9.58
CA PRO A 20 3.56 4.54 8.82
C PRO A 20 2.21 4.39 8.16
N GLN A 21 1.32 5.36 8.39
CA GLN A 21 0.04 5.36 7.70
C GLN A 21 0.32 5.48 6.20
N PRO A 22 -0.39 4.72 5.35
CA PRO A 22 -0.20 4.81 3.92
C PRO A 22 -0.33 6.27 3.51
N ARG A 23 0.77 6.83 3.03
CA ARG A 23 0.85 8.23 2.59
C ARG A 23 -0.26 8.42 1.54
N ARG A 24 -1.09 9.46 1.72
CA ARG A 24 -2.24 9.74 0.84
C ARG A 24 -1.81 9.51 -0.61
N ARG A 25 -2.51 8.58 -1.29
CA ARG A 25 -2.35 8.22 -2.70
C ARG A 25 -1.97 9.45 -3.51
N GLY A 26 -0.81 9.41 -4.17
CA GLY A 26 -0.28 10.58 -4.89
C GLY A 26 -1.23 10.99 -6.03
N SER A 27 -1.15 12.26 -6.46
CA SER A 27 -1.96 12.78 -7.57
C SER A 27 -1.83 11.96 -8.86
N LEU A 28 -0.70 11.26 -9.07
CA LEU A 28 -0.48 10.43 -10.25
C LEU A 28 -1.43 9.21 -10.30
N GLU A 29 -1.76 8.59 -9.16
CA GLU A 29 -2.72 7.48 -9.13
C GLU A 29 -4.12 7.97 -9.55
N PHE A 30 -4.50 9.18 -9.12
CA PHE A 30 -5.80 9.77 -9.48
C PHE A 30 -5.96 9.96 -11.00
N TYR A 31 -4.90 10.41 -11.70
CA TYR A 31 -4.94 10.53 -13.16
C TYR A 31 -4.96 9.17 -13.87
N GLU A 32 -4.30 8.14 -13.31
CA GLU A 32 -4.37 6.76 -13.83
C GLU A 32 -5.81 6.22 -13.76
N TRP A 33 -6.55 6.50 -12.69
CA TRP A 33 -7.96 6.13 -12.58
C TRP A 33 -8.87 6.88 -13.55
N ILE A 34 -8.63 8.18 -13.76
CA ILE A 34 -9.36 8.96 -14.78
C ILE A 34 -9.10 8.38 -16.17
N LEU A 35 -7.83 8.08 -16.48
CA LEU A 35 -7.44 7.48 -17.75
C LEU A 35 -8.07 6.10 -17.94
N LEU A 36 -8.12 5.27 -16.89
CA LEU A 36 -8.80 3.98 -16.91
C LEU A 36 -10.31 4.12 -17.17
N ILE A 37 -10.98 5.08 -16.52
CA ILE A 37 -12.41 5.33 -16.77
C ILE A 37 -12.65 5.80 -18.20
N LEU A 38 -11.79 6.69 -18.72
CA LEU A 38 -11.87 7.13 -20.11
C LEU A 38 -11.62 5.97 -21.09
N LEU A 39 -10.64 5.11 -20.79
CA LEU A 39 -10.34 3.90 -21.57
C LEU A 39 -11.55 2.96 -21.59
N LEU A 40 -12.13 2.63 -20.43
CA LEU A 40 -13.34 1.80 -20.34
C LEU A 40 -14.54 2.43 -21.06
N GLY A 41 -14.72 3.74 -20.93
CA GLY A 41 -15.78 4.47 -21.63
C GLY A 41 -15.60 4.36 -23.15
N SER A 42 -14.38 4.54 -23.65
CA SER A 42 -14.07 4.40 -25.07
C SER A 42 -14.21 2.96 -25.58
N LEU A 43 -13.86 1.97 -24.77
CA LEU A 43 -14.08 0.54 -25.06
C LEU A 43 -15.59 0.24 -25.16
N GLY A 44 -16.38 0.69 -24.18
CA GLY A 44 -17.82 0.49 -24.18
C GLY A 44 -18.50 1.13 -25.39
N LEU A 45 -18.05 2.33 -25.78
CA LEU A 45 -18.51 2.99 -26.99
C LEU A 45 -18.14 2.21 -28.25
N ALA A 46 -16.88 1.78 -28.36
CA ALA A 46 -16.39 1.01 -29.50
C ALA A 46 -17.13 -0.32 -29.66
N VAL A 47 -17.42 -1.03 -28.55
CA VAL A 47 -18.21 -2.26 -28.57
C VAL A 47 -19.64 -1.98 -28.99
N ALA A 48 -20.27 -0.91 -28.46
CA ALA A 48 -21.63 -0.53 -28.83
C ALA A 48 -21.77 -0.11 -30.31
N THR A 49 -20.72 0.46 -30.90
CA THR A 49 -20.73 0.82 -32.32
C THR A 49 -20.45 -0.38 -33.22
N SER A 50 -19.57 -1.29 -32.82
CA SER A 50 -19.12 -2.42 -33.66
C SER A 50 -19.97 -3.70 -33.54
N TYR A 51 -20.63 -3.93 -32.40
CA TYR A 51 -21.38 -5.16 -32.14
C TYR A 51 -22.88 -4.91 -31.96
N THR A 52 -23.67 -5.87 -32.43
CA THR A 52 -25.10 -5.99 -32.11
C THR A 52 -25.23 -6.72 -30.79
N LEU A 53 -25.87 -6.08 -29.82
CA LEU A 53 -26.02 -6.59 -28.44
C LEU A 53 -27.43 -7.17 -28.18
N ASP A 54 -28.17 -7.48 -29.25
CA ASP A 54 -29.50 -8.07 -29.14
C ASP A 54 -29.37 -9.54 -28.68
N PRO A 55 -30.06 -9.96 -27.61
CA PRO A 55 -29.91 -11.31 -27.05
C PRO A 55 -30.27 -12.42 -28.04
N ASP A 56 -31.12 -12.12 -29.02
CA ASP A 56 -31.55 -13.05 -30.06
C ASP A 56 -30.62 -13.07 -31.28
N ASN A 57 -29.73 -12.07 -31.42
CA ASN A 57 -28.83 -11.97 -32.58
C ASN A 57 -27.53 -11.20 -32.23
N VAL A 58 -26.70 -11.82 -31.38
CA VAL A 58 -25.37 -11.33 -31.02
C VAL A 58 -24.38 -11.55 -32.17
N GLY A 59 -23.78 -10.47 -32.67
CA GLY A 59 -22.87 -10.53 -33.81
C GLY A 59 -22.21 -9.19 -34.14
N ILE A 60 -21.30 -9.21 -35.11
CA ILE A 60 -20.72 -7.98 -35.68
C ILE A 60 -21.79 -7.31 -36.54
N LYS A 61 -21.94 -5.99 -36.44
CA LYS A 61 -22.89 -5.27 -37.31
C LYS A 61 -22.47 -5.43 -38.78
N GLU A 62 -23.46 -5.52 -39.66
CA GLU A 62 -23.24 -5.81 -41.09
C GLU A 62 -22.37 -4.75 -41.81
N ASP A 63 -22.27 -3.55 -41.26
CA ASP A 63 -21.54 -2.41 -41.81
C ASP A 63 -20.11 -2.25 -41.23
N VAL A 64 -19.64 -3.22 -40.45
CA VAL A 64 -18.35 -3.17 -39.74
C VAL A 64 -17.40 -4.22 -40.28
N ASP A 65 -16.18 -3.81 -40.62
CA ASP A 65 -15.17 -4.74 -41.13
C ASP A 65 -14.75 -5.73 -40.04
N PHE A 66 -14.64 -7.01 -40.41
CA PHE A 66 -14.28 -8.10 -39.49
C PHE A 66 -12.93 -7.84 -38.84
N VAL A 67 -11.97 -7.28 -39.59
CA VAL A 67 -10.65 -6.94 -39.08
C VAL A 67 -10.74 -5.87 -37.99
N GLU A 68 -11.57 -4.84 -38.20
CA GLU A 68 -11.75 -3.76 -37.23
C GLU A 68 -12.44 -4.25 -35.95
N ALA A 69 -13.46 -5.10 -36.10
CA ALA A 69 -14.21 -5.68 -34.99
C ALA A 69 -13.33 -6.46 -34.01
N TRP A 70 -12.30 -7.18 -34.49
CA TRP A 70 -11.37 -7.93 -33.64
C TRP A 70 -10.15 -7.13 -33.20
N THR A 71 -9.66 -6.20 -34.04
CA THR A 71 -8.47 -5.40 -33.74
C THR A 71 -8.70 -4.46 -32.55
N LEU A 72 -9.89 -3.84 -32.48
CA LEU A 72 -10.26 -2.91 -31.40
C LEU A 72 -10.25 -3.57 -30.01
N PRO A 73 -10.97 -4.68 -29.77
CA PRO A 73 -10.93 -5.38 -28.48
C PRO A 73 -9.53 -5.89 -28.11
N ILE A 74 -8.76 -6.41 -29.08
CA ILE A 74 -7.39 -6.91 -28.84
C ILE A 74 -6.47 -5.76 -28.43
N PHE A 75 -6.58 -4.61 -29.09
CA PHE A 75 -5.82 -3.41 -28.73
C PHE A 75 -6.14 -2.94 -27.30
N PHE A 76 -7.43 -2.83 -26.95
CA PHE A 76 -7.83 -2.46 -25.60
C PHE A 76 -7.39 -3.49 -24.55
N PHE A 77 -7.43 -4.78 -24.88
CA PHE A 77 -6.93 -5.84 -24.00
C PHE A 77 -5.43 -5.70 -23.73
N LEU A 78 -4.62 -5.42 -24.76
CA LEU A 78 -3.19 -5.15 -24.60
C LEU A 78 -2.92 -3.92 -23.73
N VAL A 79 -3.69 -2.84 -23.94
CA VAL A 79 -3.58 -1.64 -23.12
C VAL A 79 -3.93 -1.93 -21.66
N LEU A 80 -4.95 -2.75 -21.39
CA LEU A 80 -5.32 -3.17 -20.04
C LEU A 80 -4.22 -4.01 -19.37
N VAL A 81 -3.64 -4.97 -20.08
CA VAL A 81 -2.51 -5.78 -19.57
C VAL A 81 -1.33 -4.88 -19.24
N MET A 82 -1.04 -3.91 -20.11
CA MET A 82 0.04 -2.95 -19.87
C MET A 82 -0.27 -2.04 -18.66
N PHE A 83 -1.50 -1.56 -18.53
CA PHE A 83 -1.96 -0.77 -17.39
C PHE A 83 -1.82 -1.56 -16.07
N ASP A 84 -2.28 -2.82 -16.05
CA ASP A 84 -2.18 -3.70 -14.88
C ASP A 84 -0.71 -3.96 -14.50
N TYR A 85 0.17 -4.16 -15.48
CA TYR A 85 1.60 -4.30 -15.24
C TYR A 85 2.24 -3.05 -14.61
N PHE A 86 1.93 -1.85 -15.15
CA PHE A 86 2.44 -0.59 -14.59
C PHE A 86 1.90 -0.32 -13.19
N ALA A 87 0.61 -0.58 -12.95
CA ALA A 87 -0.02 -0.45 -11.64
C ALA A 87 0.63 -1.41 -10.63
N SER A 88 0.77 -2.69 -10.99
CA SER A 88 1.37 -3.73 -10.14
C SER A 88 2.81 -3.40 -9.74
N LYS A 89 3.63 -2.98 -10.70
CA LYS A 89 5.03 -2.60 -10.43
C LYS A 89 5.11 -1.43 -9.44
N ARG A 90 4.25 -0.43 -9.62
CA ARG A 90 4.19 0.74 -8.75
C ARG A 90 3.75 0.42 -7.33
N TYR A 91 2.70 -0.38 -7.17
CA TYR A 91 2.26 -0.85 -5.85
C TYR A 91 3.32 -1.71 -5.16
N GLY A 92 4.03 -2.55 -5.92
CA GLY A 92 5.13 -3.36 -5.43
C GLY A 92 6.31 -2.53 -4.92
N ASP A 93 6.69 -1.48 -5.63
CA ASP A 93 7.80 -0.60 -5.26
C ASP A 93 7.45 0.27 -4.05
N PHE A 94 6.22 0.81 -3.98
CA PHE A 94 5.74 1.58 -2.83
C PHE A 94 5.69 0.75 -1.54
N ASN A 95 5.25 -0.52 -1.64
CA ASN A 95 5.21 -1.41 -0.49
C ASN A 95 6.62 -1.69 0.06
N LYS A 96 7.62 -1.88 -0.82
CA LYS A 96 9.01 -2.07 -0.40
C LYS A 96 9.58 -0.84 0.28
N GLU A 97 9.30 0.35 -0.26
CA GLU A 97 9.79 1.61 0.30
C GLU A 97 9.18 1.89 1.69
N ILE A 98 7.88 1.68 1.86
CA ILE A 98 7.21 1.78 3.17
C ILE A 98 7.80 0.80 4.18
N LEU A 99 8.00 -0.45 3.75
CA LEU A 99 8.49 -1.49 4.65
C LEU A 99 9.95 -1.24 5.06
N ALA A 100 10.76 -0.66 4.16
CA ALA A 100 12.12 -0.23 4.45
C ALA A 100 12.15 0.95 5.45
N GLN A 101 11.36 2.00 5.20
CA GLN A 101 11.24 3.15 6.11
C GLN A 101 10.79 2.72 7.50
N TRP A 102 9.77 1.86 7.59
CA TRP A 102 9.30 1.35 8.89
C TRP A 102 10.35 0.52 9.62
N LYS A 103 11.12 -0.30 8.88
CA LYS A 103 12.22 -1.08 9.47
C LYS A 103 13.32 -0.17 10.02
N GLU A 104 13.68 0.89 9.29
CA GLU A 104 14.67 1.88 9.71
C GLU A 104 14.21 2.65 10.95
N ASP A 105 12.97 3.14 10.95
CA ASP A 105 12.38 3.85 12.09
C ASP A 105 12.32 2.97 13.34
N LYS A 106 11.97 1.68 13.19
CA LYS A 106 11.97 0.73 14.31
C LYS A 106 13.38 0.54 14.89
N ILE A 107 14.41 0.48 14.05
CA ILE A 107 15.80 0.33 14.51
C ILE A 107 16.27 1.61 15.22
N GLN A 108 15.97 2.79 14.68
CA GLN A 108 16.32 4.06 15.31
C GLN A 108 15.62 4.24 16.66
N PHE A 109 14.33 3.90 16.72
CA PHE A 109 13.58 3.87 17.96
C PHE A 109 14.28 2.96 18.98
N MET A 110 14.52 1.69 18.64
CA MET A 110 15.20 0.77 19.55
C MET A 110 16.57 1.29 20.04
N LYS A 111 17.36 1.95 19.17
CA LYS A 111 18.63 2.57 19.56
C LYS A 111 18.45 3.72 20.56
N MET A 112 17.51 4.63 20.31
CA MET A 112 17.18 5.71 21.25
C MET A 112 16.73 5.16 22.60
N PHE A 113 15.90 4.12 22.63
CA PHE A 113 15.48 3.49 23.89
C PHE A 113 16.63 2.81 24.63
N THR A 114 17.51 2.11 23.92
CA THR A 114 18.68 1.51 24.56
C THR A 114 19.63 2.57 25.11
N GLU A 115 19.78 3.70 24.42
CA GLU A 115 20.63 4.81 24.87
C GLU A 115 20.02 5.57 26.06
N ASP A 116 18.70 5.81 26.05
CA ASP A 116 17.98 6.43 27.17
C ASP A 116 17.96 5.52 28.40
N ALA A 117 17.72 4.22 28.22
CA ALA A 117 17.82 3.23 29.30
C ALA A 117 19.25 3.19 29.85
N ARG A 118 20.27 3.23 28.99
CA ARG A 118 21.66 3.31 29.41
C ARG A 118 21.89 4.57 30.24
N ARG A 119 21.56 5.77 29.75
CA ARG A 119 21.75 7.03 30.51
C ARG A 119 21.04 7.05 31.87
N LYS A 120 19.92 6.35 32.02
CA LYS A 120 19.15 6.33 33.26
C LYS A 120 19.68 5.32 34.30
N TYR A 121 20.23 4.20 33.84
CA TYR A 121 20.59 3.08 34.71
C TYR A 121 22.10 2.79 34.79
N ASP A 122 22.88 3.20 33.78
CA ASP A 122 24.35 3.09 33.75
C ASP A 122 24.95 4.31 34.46
N LYS A 123 25.13 4.20 35.80
CA LYS A 123 25.70 5.28 36.63
C LYS A 123 27.23 5.23 36.61
N ASN A 124 27.80 4.07 36.33
CA ASN A 124 29.25 3.85 36.33
C ASN A 124 29.89 4.06 34.94
N ASN A 125 29.09 4.32 33.90
CA ASN A 125 29.49 4.57 32.52
C ASN A 125 30.32 3.42 31.93
N ASP A 126 30.00 2.19 32.34
CA ASP A 126 30.74 0.95 31.97
C ASP A 126 30.15 0.24 30.76
N ASP A 127 29.21 0.91 30.09
CA ASP A 127 28.55 0.46 28.89
C ASP A 127 27.56 -0.72 29.09
N LYS A 128 27.33 -1.18 30.33
CA LYS A 128 26.43 -2.27 30.71
C LYS A 128 25.49 -1.84 31.83
N ILE A 129 24.30 -2.45 31.89
CA ILE A 129 23.38 -2.25 33.00
C ILE A 129 23.52 -3.45 33.94
N SER A 130 24.09 -3.23 35.11
CA SER A 130 24.27 -4.28 36.12
C SER A 130 23.00 -4.45 36.98
N ASN A 131 22.79 -5.66 37.51
CA ASN A 131 21.68 -5.94 38.44
C ASN A 131 21.77 -5.13 39.75
N GLU A 132 22.96 -4.63 40.09
CA GLU A 132 23.20 -3.79 41.28
C GLU A 132 22.77 -2.33 41.05
N GLU A 133 22.95 -1.80 39.84
CA GLU A 133 22.48 -0.45 39.48
C GLU A 133 20.96 -0.36 39.33
N LEU A 134 20.33 -1.44 38.89
CA LEU A 134 18.87 -1.56 38.84
C LEU A 134 18.25 -1.52 40.25
N LYS A 135 18.88 -2.18 41.24
CA LYS A 135 18.40 -2.21 42.63
C LYS A 135 18.59 -0.91 43.41
N ASN A 136 19.54 -0.07 43.00
CA ASN A 136 19.83 1.22 43.65
C ASN A 136 18.93 2.38 43.18
N ASN A 137 17.97 2.12 42.27
CA ASN A 137 17.06 3.12 41.71
C ASN A 137 15.58 2.90 42.10
N ASP A 138 15.28 1.88 42.92
CA ASP A 138 13.99 1.69 43.62
C ASP A 138 14.04 2.36 45.01
#